data_AF-A0A2E3PNL2-F1
#
_entry.id   AF-A0A2E3PNL2-F1
#
_cell.length_a   1.000
_cell.length_b   1.000
_cell.length_c   1.000
_cell.angle_alpha   90.00
_cell.angle_beta   90.00
_cell.angle_gamma   90.00
#
_symmetry.space_group_name_H-M   'P 1'
#
loop_
_entity.id
_entity.type
_entity.pdbx_description
1 polymer ?
#
loop_
_entity_poly.entity_id
_entity_poly.type
_entity_poly.pdbx_seq_one_letter_code
_entity_poly.pdbx_strand_id
1 'polypeptide(L)'
;MEVQPILVDQQTAADMLGVSVTTFSRLRREHPLLAPAVIPSLKSRDGRSERYLVSDLAEWAKSLKYPCEVKRGGMWGRDKGAA
;
A
#
# COMPACT_ATOMS: atom_id res chain seq x y z
N MET A 1 21.48 -8.05 -9.32
CA MET A 1 20.44 -7.78 -10.34
C MET A 1 19.76 -6.49 -9.95
N GLU A 2 19.92 -5.44 -10.74
CA GLU A 2 19.15 -4.20 -10.54
C GLU A 2 17.70 -4.50 -10.97
N VAL A 3 16.81 -4.61 -10.00
CA VAL A 3 15.38 -4.81 -10.28
C VAL A 3 14.83 -3.47 -10.73
N GLN A 4 14.50 -3.35 -12.02
CA GLN A 4 13.82 -2.16 -12.50
C GLN A 4 12.40 -2.10 -11.93
N PRO A 5 11.95 -0.94 -11.42
CA PRO A 5 10.62 -0.80 -10.86
C PRO A 5 9.56 -0.97 -11.96
N ILE A 6 8.60 -1.89 -11.73
CA ILE A 6 7.46 -2.09 -12.62
C ILE A 6 6.35 -1.12 -12.21
N LEU A 7 5.91 -0.33 -13.18
CA LEU A 7 4.93 0.75 -12.98
C LEU A 7 3.69 0.49 -13.83
N VAL A 8 2.53 0.56 -13.18
CA VAL A 8 1.23 0.30 -13.79
C VAL A 8 0.31 1.51 -13.63
N ASP A 9 -0.71 1.62 -14.48
CA ASP A 9 -1.76 2.63 -14.30
C ASP A 9 -2.78 2.23 -13.23
N GLN A 10 -3.70 3.15 -12.93
CA GLN A 10 -4.72 2.95 -11.90
C GLN A 10 -5.67 1.79 -12.20
N GLN A 11 -6.02 1.58 -13.47
CA GLN A 11 -6.93 0.51 -13.88
C GLN A 11 -6.26 -0.84 -13.62
N THR A 12 -5.04 -1.01 -14.11
CA THR A 12 -4.22 -2.20 -13.93
C THR A 12 -3.93 -2.48 -12.45
N ALA A 13 -3.68 -1.43 -11.65
CA ALA A 13 -3.48 -1.56 -10.21
C ALA A 13 -4.73 -2.10 -9.49
N ALA A 14 -5.92 -1.60 -9.87
CA ALA A 14 -7.19 -2.07 -9.32
C ALA A 14 -7.46 -3.53 -9.73
N ASP A 15 -7.20 -3.88 -10.99
CA ASP A 15 -7.34 -5.24 -11.51
C ASP A 15 -6.41 -6.23 -10.81
N MET A 16 -5.15 -5.84 -10.54
CA MET A 16 -4.18 -6.65 -9.78
C MET A 16 -4.64 -6.94 -8.35
N LEU A 17 -5.36 -6.00 -7.73
CA LEU A 17 -5.92 -6.18 -6.40
C LEU A 17 -7.31 -6.83 -6.40
N GLY A 18 -7.87 -7.11 -7.58
CA GLY A 18 -9.20 -7.71 -7.73
C GLY A 18 -10.34 -6.80 -7.26
N VAL A 19 -10.16 -5.48 -7.34
CA VAL A 19 -11.15 -4.48 -6.89
C VAL A 19 -11.53 -3.53 -8.02
N SER A 20 -12.66 -2.83 -7.86
CA SER A 20 -13.02 -1.75 -8.79
C SER A 20 -12.08 -0.54 -8.65
N VAL A 21 -11.91 0.23 -9.72
CA VAL A 21 -11.15 1.50 -9.70
C VAL A 21 -11.70 2.48 -8.66
N THR A 22 -13.01 2.49 -8.44
CA THR A 22 -13.66 3.31 -7.41
C THR A 22 -13.25 2.87 -6.00
N THR A 23 -13.23 1.56 -5.75
CA THR A 23 -12.75 0.99 -4.48
C THR A 23 -11.27 1.31 -4.27
N PHE A 24 -10.45 1.10 -5.29
CA PHE A 24 -9.03 1.47 -5.27
C PHE A 24 -8.82 2.96 -4.95
N SER A 25 -9.62 3.84 -5.56
CA SER A 25 -9.59 5.29 -5.32
C SER A 25 -9.93 5.69 -3.88
N ARG A 26 -10.69 4.87 -3.16
CA ARG A 26 -10.98 5.06 -1.74
C ARG A 26 -9.81 4.55 -0.90
N LEU A 27 -9.35 3.32 -1.17
CA LEU A 27 -8.24 2.70 -0.45
C LEU A 27 -6.96 3.54 -0.51
N ARG A 28 -6.65 4.17 -1.65
CA ARG A 28 -5.49 5.06 -1.78
C ARG A 28 -5.51 6.29 -0.87
N ARG A 29 -6.70 6.75 -0.46
CA ARG A 29 -6.82 7.90 0.46
C ARG A 29 -6.48 7.51 1.89
N GLU A 30 -6.61 6.23 2.20
CA GLU A 30 -6.46 5.68 3.54
C GLU A 30 -5.09 5.00 3.73
N HIS A 31 -4.48 4.50 2.66
CA HIS A 31 -3.25 3.72 2.71
C HIS A 31 -2.09 4.35 1.92
N PRO A 32 -0.99 4.73 2.61
CA PRO A 32 0.20 5.31 1.97
C PRO A 32 0.86 4.42 0.92
N LEU A 33 0.80 3.09 1.08
CA LEU A 33 1.36 2.12 0.11
C LEU A 33 0.62 2.08 -1.23
N LEU A 34 -0.59 2.66 -1.29
CA LEU A 34 -1.35 2.79 -2.52
C LEU A 34 -1.21 4.18 -3.14
N ALA A 35 -0.23 4.98 -2.69
CA ALA A 35 0.05 6.28 -3.28
C ALA A 35 0.70 6.15 -4.67
N PRO A 36 0.42 7.08 -5.60
CA PRO A 36 1.12 7.13 -6.87
C PRO A 36 2.63 7.32 -6.68
N ALA A 37 3.43 6.59 -7.46
CA ALA A 37 4.87 6.73 -7.51
C ALA A 37 5.27 8.09 -8.09
N VAL A 38 6.06 8.85 -7.33
CA VAL A 38 6.59 10.14 -7.77
C VAL A 38 7.86 9.89 -8.60
N ILE A 39 7.74 9.96 -9.92
CA ILE A 39 8.86 9.72 -10.84
C ILE A 39 9.25 11.01 -11.53
N PRO A 40 10.39 11.63 -11.16
CA PRO A 40 10.81 12.92 -11.69
C PRO A 40 11.05 12.94 -13.20
N SER A 41 11.43 11.80 -13.78
CA SER A 41 11.72 11.65 -15.23
C SER A 41 10.46 11.49 -16.09
N LEU A 42 9.35 11.05 -15.50
CA LEU A 42 8.02 11.10 -16.10
C LEU A 42 7.38 12.44 -15.74
N LYS A 43 8.01 13.54 -16.18
CA LYS A 43 7.30 14.83 -16.26
C LYS A 43 6.13 14.62 -17.20
N SER A 44 4.98 14.35 -16.60
CA SER A 44 3.73 14.07 -17.26
C SER A 44 3.45 15.18 -18.26
N ARG A 45 3.65 14.89 -19.55
CA ARG A 45 3.28 15.80 -20.66
C ARG A 45 1.78 16.14 -20.62
N ASP A 46 0.99 15.33 -19.90
CA ASP A 46 -0.45 15.45 -19.72
C ASP A 46 -0.91 15.59 -18.24
N GLY A 47 0.01 15.77 -17.28
CA GLY A 47 -0.34 16.10 -15.88
C GLY A 47 -1.23 15.10 -15.12
N ARG A 48 -1.57 13.92 -15.67
CA ARG A 48 -2.68 13.09 -15.14
C ARG A 48 -2.41 11.59 -15.02
N SER A 49 -1.33 11.05 -15.56
CA SER A 49 -1.09 9.61 -15.49
C SER A 49 -0.38 9.23 -14.20
N GLU A 50 -1.15 9.13 -13.11
CA GLU A 50 -0.70 8.50 -11.87
C GLU A 50 -0.24 7.06 -12.17
N ARG A 51 0.98 6.74 -11.74
CA ARG A 51 1.60 5.41 -11.90
C ARG A 51 1.76 4.78 -10.52
N TYR A 52 1.57 3.48 -10.42
CA TYR A 52 1.63 2.75 -9.17
C TYR A 52 2.72 1.68 -9.26
N LEU A 53 3.47 1.50 -8.18
CA LEU A 53 4.52 0.48 -8.09
C LEU A 53 3.91 -0.87 -7.77
N VAL A 54 4.22 -1.88 -8.58
CA VAL A 54 3.72 -3.24 -8.37
C VAL A 54 4.23 -3.81 -7.04
N SER A 55 5.43 -3.44 -6.61
CA SER A 55 5.99 -3.81 -5.29
C SER A 55 5.08 -3.36 -4.14
N ASP A 56 4.60 -2.13 -4.20
CA ASP A 56 3.85 -1.50 -3.12
C ASP A 56 2.42 -2.07 -3.06
N LEU A 57 1.83 -2.35 -4.23
CA LEU A 57 0.56 -3.09 -4.32
C LEU A 57 0.69 -4.48 -3.70
N ALA A 58 1.78 -5.20 -3.99
CA ALA A 58 2.02 -6.52 -3.43
C ALA A 58 2.30 -6.47 -1.92
N GLU A 59 3.01 -5.45 -1.45
CA GLU A 59 3.29 -5.25 -0.03
C GLU A 59 2.02 -4.90 0.76
N TRP A 60 1.18 -4.02 0.20
CA TRP A 60 -0.13 -3.71 0.76
C TRP A 60 -1.03 -4.97 0.81
N ALA A 61 -1.10 -5.74 -0.28
CA ALA A 61 -1.87 -6.98 -0.30
C ALA A 61 -1.38 -8.01 0.74
N LYS A 62 -0.06 -8.09 0.98
CA LYS A 62 0.51 -8.90 2.06
C LYS A 62 0.11 -8.40 3.44
N SER A 63 0.09 -7.08 3.65
CA SER A 63 -0.34 -6.48 4.93
C SER A 63 -1.79 -6.80 5.29
N LEU A 64 -2.65 -7.03 4.30
CA LEU A 64 -4.03 -7.46 4.53
C LEU A 64 -4.14 -8.95 4.92
N LYS A 65 -3.31 -9.81 4.31
CA LYS A 65 -3.31 -11.26 4.59
C LYS A 65 -2.66 -11.60 5.92
N TYR A 66 -1.67 -10.82 6.32
CA TYR A 66 -1.01 -10.91 7.61
C TYR A 66 -1.11 -9.53 8.26
N PRO A 67 -2.26 -9.19 8.88
CA PRO A 67 -2.30 -8.00 9.71
C PRO A 67 -1.26 -8.24 10.80
N CYS A 68 -0.11 -7.58 10.67
CA CYS A 68 0.86 -7.56 11.74
C CYS A 68 0.08 -7.01 12.94
N GLU A 69 -0.15 -7.85 13.94
CA GLU A 69 -0.51 -7.40 15.28
C GLU A 69 0.66 -6.56 15.79
N VAL A 70 0.77 -5.33 15.30
CA VAL A 70 1.53 -4.31 15.97
C VAL A 70 0.74 -4.07 17.24
N LYS A 71 1.11 -4.82 18.28
CA LYS A 71 0.81 -4.51 19.67
C LYS A 71 1.18 -3.05 19.89
N ARG A 72 0.20 -2.16 19.66
CA ARG A 72 0.19 -0.83 20.26
C ARG A 72 0.35 -1.06 21.75
N GLY A 73 1.40 -0.49 22.32
CA GLY A 73 1.91 -0.81 23.64
C GLY A 73 0.84 -0.94 24.72
N GLY A 74 0.97 -2.00 25.50
CA GLY A 74 0.36 -2.17 26.80
C GLY A 74 1.47 -2.52 27.80
N MET A 75 2.42 -1.62 28.01
CA MET A 75 3.10 -1.58 29.31
C MET A 75 2.05 -1.09 30.32
N TRP A 76 2.04 -1.70 31.52
CA TRP A 76 1.18 -1.45 32.69
C TRP A 76 -0.11 -2.27 32.78
N GLY A 77 0.07 -3.48 33.30
CA GLY A 77 -0.94 -4.28 33.99
C GLY A 77 -0.26 -5.09 35.09
N ARG A 78 0.25 -4.39 36.11
CA ARG A 78 0.63 -4.98 37.41
C ARG A 78 -0.61 -5.68 38.00
N ASP A 79 -0.36 -6.73 38.79
CA ASP A 79 -1.29 -7.53 39.60
C ASP A 79 -1.98 -8.75 38.94
N LYS A 80 -1.41 -9.96 39.15
CA LYS A 80 -1.87 -10.88 40.21
C LYS A 80 -1.13 -12.24 40.17
N GLY A 81 -0.75 -12.73 41.34
CA GLY A 81 -0.41 -14.14 41.62
C GLY A 81 1.08 -14.33 41.94
N ALA A 82 1.49 -14.95 43.04
CA ALA A 82 0.75 -15.75 44.00
C ALA A 82 1.60 -15.92 45.28
N ALA A 83 0.88 -16.07 46.39
CA ALA A 83 1.22 -16.77 47.64
C ALA A 83 2.58 -16.52 48.30
#